data_AF-A0A2H3I3J8-F1
#
_entry.id   AF-A0A2H3I3J8-F1
#
_cell.length_a   1.000
_cell.length_b   1.000
_cell.length_c   1.000
_cell.angle_alpha   90.00
_cell.angle_beta   90.00
_cell.angle_gamma   90.00
#
_symmetry.space_group_name_H-M   'P 1'
#
loop_
_entity.id
_entity.type
_entity.pdbx_description
1 polymer ?
#
loop_
_entity_poly.entity_id
_entity_poly.type
_entity_poly.pdbx_seq_one_letter_code
_entity_poly.pdbx_strand_id
1 'polypeptide(L)'
;MAENAYSSNVNNNSIVGRDNKKRVHYQDDSDTNSKSEKHEGTGSEEEKELPFYPAFCFPASPTHFTWVKMSITDIHRLQSRRGFEGQNIYFHKNHPIQFICLAGYILTRDEYERRTVLTVDDSSGSIIEVICLKAPIKDTTETTNPASTAATATAAAAATEMTNVTSTARAPIDISTLQIGTCVKLKGTLSPKFKTSTPTMTVILERFWPLAETNLEIKFWNERSRFLMDVLSKPWRLSADEIEELRKQAQSQERKVIRDRQRKQERQKRVQEREEKYHRRIMRRWEAEEKVRKAEEERVRLDNKRLEKWLALKREPTKQS
;
A
#
# COMPACT_ATOMS: atom_id res chain seq x y z
N MET A 1 -0.51 -32.84 33.28
CA MET A 1 0.94 -32.87 33.04
C MET A 1 1.18 -32.11 31.76
N ALA A 2 1.77 -30.94 31.89
CA ALA A 2 2.01 -29.99 30.81
C ALA A 2 3.49 -30.07 30.43
N GLU A 3 3.80 -30.12 29.13
CA GLU A 3 5.14 -29.90 28.61
C GLU A 3 5.12 -28.79 27.56
N ASN A 4 5.87 -27.74 27.87
CA ASN A 4 6.24 -26.65 26.97
C ASN A 4 7.68 -26.91 26.52
N ALA A 5 7.94 -26.78 25.23
CA ALA A 5 9.28 -26.52 24.70
C ALA A 5 9.22 -25.34 23.74
N TYR A 6 9.45 -24.15 24.30
CA TYR A 6 9.86 -22.96 23.57
C TYR A 6 11.36 -23.08 23.28
N SER A 7 11.76 -23.02 22.01
CA SER A 7 13.14 -22.71 21.64
C SER A 7 13.18 -21.73 20.47
N SER A 8 13.83 -20.61 20.73
CA SER A 8 13.98 -19.44 19.86
C SER A 8 15.30 -19.53 19.10
N ASN A 9 15.24 -19.59 17.76
CA ASN A 9 16.38 -19.28 16.90
C ASN A 9 16.39 -17.78 16.61
N VAL A 10 17.30 -17.06 17.27
CA VAL A 10 17.62 -15.66 16.98
C VAL A 10 18.65 -15.65 15.85
N ASN A 11 18.21 -15.34 14.63
CA ASN A 11 19.11 -15.03 13.53
C ASN A 11 19.20 -13.50 13.39
N ASN A 12 20.36 -12.96 13.75
CA ASN A 12 20.71 -11.55 13.54
C ASN A 12 20.96 -11.32 12.06
N ASN A 13 20.00 -10.71 11.37
CA ASN A 13 20.29 -9.94 10.16
C ASN A 13 19.46 -8.65 10.17
N SER A 14 20.17 -7.55 10.37
CA SER A 14 19.65 -6.19 10.32
C SER A 14 19.19 -5.85 8.91
N ILE A 15 17.89 -5.96 8.66
CA ILE A 15 17.22 -5.31 7.54
C ILE A 15 16.40 -4.16 8.13
N VAL A 16 16.93 -2.96 7.93
CA VAL A 16 16.23 -1.69 8.16
C VAL A 16 15.00 -1.70 7.25
N GLY A 17 13.85 -2.09 7.81
CA GLY A 17 12.56 -1.96 7.17
C GLY A 17 12.28 -0.48 6.93
N ARG A 18 12.49 -0.01 5.70
CA ARG A 18 11.92 1.26 5.23
C ARG A 18 10.40 1.10 5.24
N ASP A 19 9.79 1.51 6.35
CA ASP A 19 8.38 1.83 6.44
C ASP A 19 8.08 3.00 5.49
N ASN A 20 7.87 2.69 4.21
CA ASN A 20 7.42 3.66 3.21
C ASN A 20 5.90 3.85 3.31
N LYS A 21 5.41 4.19 4.50
CA LYS A 21 4.14 4.90 4.63
C LYS A 21 4.43 6.34 4.24
N LYS A 22 4.21 6.67 2.96
CA LYS A 22 4.09 8.06 2.52
C LYS A 22 2.94 8.70 3.29
N ARG A 23 3.27 9.31 4.43
CA ARG A 23 2.44 10.32 5.08
C ARG A 23 2.40 11.46 4.07
N VAL A 24 1.21 11.76 3.53
CA VAL A 24 1.01 13.01 2.78
C VAL A 24 1.11 14.11 3.83
N HIS A 25 2.32 14.58 4.06
CA HIS A 25 2.55 15.82 4.79
C HIS A 25 2.30 16.91 3.77
N TYR A 26 1.20 17.63 3.94
CA TYR A 26 0.94 18.84 3.15
C TYR A 26 1.99 19.87 3.58
N GLN A 27 2.96 20.15 2.71
CA GLN A 27 3.80 21.34 2.82
C GLN A 27 2.94 22.52 2.39
N ASP A 28 2.71 23.44 3.30
CA ASP A 28 1.95 24.67 3.08
C ASP A 28 2.95 25.79 2.77
N ASP A 29 3.35 25.90 1.50
CA ASP A 29 4.20 27.00 1.02
C ASP A 29 3.35 28.16 0.43
N SER A 30 2.08 28.28 0.85
CA SER A 30 1.13 29.21 0.22
C SER A 30 1.22 30.68 0.66
N ASP A 31 2.17 31.05 1.52
CA ASP A 31 2.37 32.45 1.96
C ASP A 31 3.15 33.33 0.96
N THR A 32 3.46 32.86 -0.25
CA THR A 32 4.10 33.68 -1.29
C THR A 32 3.14 34.05 -2.42
N ASN A 33 2.33 35.09 -2.18
CA ASN A 33 1.68 35.83 -3.24
C ASN A 33 2.73 36.66 -4.01
N SER A 34 3.41 36.06 -4.99
CA SER A 34 4.33 36.80 -5.87
C SER A 34 4.21 36.37 -7.33
N LYS A 35 3.65 37.29 -8.13
CA LYS A 35 3.78 37.49 -9.59
C LYS A 35 3.56 36.27 -10.49
N SER A 36 2.37 36.23 -11.08
CA SER A 36 1.99 35.40 -12.22
C SER A 36 2.75 35.81 -13.50
N GLU A 37 3.64 34.94 -13.99
CA GLU A 37 4.10 34.97 -15.38
C GLU A 37 3.12 34.22 -16.29
N LYS A 38 2.86 34.81 -17.46
CA LYS A 38 1.83 34.42 -18.42
C LYS A 38 2.15 33.08 -19.08
N HIS A 39 1.32 32.07 -18.82
CA HIS A 39 1.10 30.97 -19.76
C HIS A 39 -0.22 31.23 -20.49
N GLU A 40 -0.14 31.46 -21.81
CA GLU A 40 -1.31 31.60 -22.67
C GLU A 40 -1.98 30.24 -22.86
N GLY A 41 -2.98 29.98 -22.01
CA GLY A 41 -4.03 29.00 -22.24
C GLY A 41 -5.36 29.73 -22.31
N THR A 42 -6.20 29.33 -23.26
CA THR A 42 -7.57 29.81 -23.49
C THR A 42 -8.50 29.42 -22.34
N GLY A 43 -8.27 29.94 -21.14
CA GLY A 43 -9.21 29.92 -20.03
C GLY A 43 -9.95 31.25 -19.99
N SER A 44 -11.28 31.22 -19.86
CA SER A 44 -12.09 32.41 -19.60
C SER A 44 -11.55 33.16 -18.38
N GLU A 45 -11.59 34.50 -18.39
CA GLU A 45 -11.01 35.33 -17.31
C GLU A 45 -11.49 34.94 -15.91
N GLU A 46 -12.73 34.44 -15.78
CA GLU A 46 -13.27 33.89 -14.53
C GLU A 46 -12.47 32.74 -13.91
N GLU A 47 -11.80 31.90 -14.71
CA GLU A 47 -10.99 30.78 -14.19
C GLU A 47 -9.64 31.24 -13.62
N LYS A 48 -9.13 32.38 -14.09
CA LYS A 48 -7.86 32.96 -13.60
C LYS A 48 -8.01 33.60 -12.22
N GLU A 49 -9.24 33.88 -11.78
CA GLU A 49 -9.55 34.53 -10.50
C GLU A 49 -10.08 33.59 -9.41
N LEU A 50 -10.20 32.28 -9.68
CA LEU A 50 -10.74 31.38 -8.67
C LEU A 50 -9.76 31.18 -7.50
N PRO A 51 -10.22 31.28 -6.24
CA PRO A 51 -9.38 31.02 -5.08
C PRO A 51 -9.05 29.52 -5.01
N PHE A 52 -7.78 29.22 -4.75
CA PHE A 52 -7.31 27.88 -4.43
C PHE A 52 -7.08 27.81 -2.93
N TYR A 53 -7.75 26.85 -2.27
CA TYR A 53 -7.65 26.70 -0.83
C TYR A 53 -6.48 25.80 -0.44
N PRO A 54 -5.84 26.03 0.72
CA PRO A 54 -4.85 25.12 1.26
C PRO A 54 -5.44 23.73 1.52
N ALA A 55 -4.57 22.73 1.60
CA ALA A 55 -4.98 21.33 1.73
C ALA A 55 -5.86 21.03 2.96
N PHE A 56 -5.69 21.75 4.07
CA PHE A 56 -6.52 21.58 5.26
C PHE A 56 -8.00 21.91 5.00
N CYS A 57 -8.31 22.66 3.94
CA CYS A 57 -9.67 22.96 3.51
C CYS A 57 -10.29 21.86 2.65
N PHE A 58 -9.49 20.98 2.05
CA PHE A 58 -9.99 19.98 1.09
C PHE A 58 -11.07 19.03 1.63
N PRO A 59 -11.09 18.64 2.92
CA PRO A 59 -12.19 17.85 3.46
C PRO A 59 -13.58 18.49 3.31
N ALA A 60 -13.65 19.83 3.17
CA ALA A 60 -14.90 20.54 2.92
C ALA A 60 -15.30 20.58 1.43
N SER A 61 -14.39 20.21 0.51
CA SER A 61 -14.72 20.11 -0.90
C SER A 61 -15.63 18.89 -1.14
N PRO A 62 -16.70 19.02 -1.94
CA PRO A 62 -17.53 17.88 -2.33
C PRO A 62 -16.78 16.83 -3.17
N THR A 63 -15.59 17.16 -3.70
CA THR A 63 -14.83 16.28 -4.60
C THR A 63 -13.66 15.55 -3.95
N HIS A 64 -13.13 16.01 -2.81
CA HIS A 64 -11.83 15.53 -2.30
C HIS A 64 -11.85 14.05 -1.87
N PHE A 65 -12.87 13.63 -1.12
CA PHE A 65 -13.05 12.24 -0.66
C PHE A 65 -14.20 11.53 -1.38
N THR A 66 -14.44 11.90 -2.64
CA THR A 66 -15.54 11.37 -3.45
C THR A 66 -15.00 10.75 -4.73
N TRP A 67 -15.60 9.64 -5.16
CA TRP A 67 -15.39 9.09 -6.50
C TRP A 67 -16.09 9.99 -7.53
N VAL A 68 -15.38 10.99 -8.04
CA VAL A 68 -15.91 12.01 -8.93
C VAL A 68 -16.31 11.37 -10.26
N LYS A 69 -17.61 11.42 -10.57
CA LYS A 69 -18.12 10.91 -11.84
C LYS A 69 -17.84 11.94 -12.92
N MET A 70 -17.02 11.59 -13.90
CA MET A 70 -16.60 12.53 -14.94
C MET A 70 -16.31 11.82 -16.26
N SER A 71 -16.35 12.58 -17.35
CA SER A 71 -16.03 12.06 -18.68
C SER A 71 -14.52 11.94 -18.87
N ILE A 72 -14.10 11.13 -19.84
CA ILE A 72 -12.68 11.01 -20.17
C ILE A 72 -12.09 12.34 -20.65
N THR A 73 -12.83 13.07 -21.50
CA THR A 73 -12.40 14.39 -21.96
C THR A 73 -12.19 15.36 -20.79
N ASP A 74 -13.06 15.34 -19.77
CA ASP A 74 -12.87 16.19 -18.59
C ASP A 74 -11.69 15.75 -17.73
N ILE A 75 -11.38 14.45 -17.68
CA ILE A 75 -10.20 13.92 -16.97
C ILE A 75 -8.92 14.47 -17.58
N HIS A 76 -8.82 14.50 -18.91
CA HIS A 76 -7.65 15.04 -19.60
C HIS A 76 -7.51 16.56 -19.47
N ARG A 77 -8.58 17.27 -19.12
CA ARG A 77 -8.58 18.72 -18.84
C ARG A 77 -8.18 19.07 -17.41
N LEU A 78 -7.99 18.08 -16.54
CA LEU A 78 -7.59 18.32 -15.16
C LEU A 78 -6.23 19.00 -15.08
N GLN A 79 -6.16 20.05 -14.27
CA GLN A 79 -4.97 20.86 -14.12
C GLN A 79 -4.15 20.42 -12.91
N SER A 80 -2.83 20.38 -13.09
CA SER A 80 -1.89 20.31 -11.95
C SER A 80 -1.60 21.73 -11.46
N ARG A 81 -1.39 21.90 -10.16
CA ARG A 81 -1.04 23.20 -9.55
C ARG A 81 0.26 23.08 -8.77
N ARG A 82 1.02 24.18 -8.77
CA ARG A 82 2.22 24.32 -7.93
C ARG A 82 1.87 24.19 -6.46
N GLY A 83 2.70 23.47 -5.70
CA GLY A 83 2.49 23.15 -4.29
C GLY A 83 1.73 21.83 -4.06
N PHE A 84 1.12 21.26 -5.10
CA PHE A 84 0.42 19.98 -5.03
C PHE A 84 1.07 18.89 -5.90
N GLU A 85 2.24 19.16 -6.49
CA GLU A 85 2.96 18.17 -7.28
C GLU A 85 3.29 16.93 -6.46
N GLY A 86 3.16 15.75 -7.08
CA GLY A 86 3.49 14.47 -6.46
C GLY A 86 2.48 13.98 -5.41
N GLN A 87 1.40 14.72 -5.14
CA GLN A 87 0.32 14.32 -4.23
C GLN A 87 -0.83 13.60 -4.95
N ASN A 88 -0.76 13.46 -6.28
CA ASN A 88 -1.84 12.93 -7.14
C ASN A 88 -3.18 13.65 -6.94
N ILE A 89 -3.13 14.96 -6.72
CA ILE A 89 -4.29 15.84 -6.63
C ILE A 89 -4.29 16.76 -7.85
N TYR A 90 -5.42 16.80 -8.53
CA TYR A 90 -5.64 17.61 -9.72
C TYR A 90 -6.86 18.49 -9.54
N PHE A 91 -7.05 19.45 -10.43
CA PHE A 91 -8.11 20.43 -10.28
C PHE A 91 -9.00 20.50 -11.52
N HIS A 92 -10.31 20.42 -11.29
CA HIS A 92 -11.32 20.88 -12.24
C HIS A 92 -11.82 22.22 -11.72
N LYS A 93 -11.55 23.31 -12.46
CA LYS A 93 -11.63 24.67 -11.91
C LYS A 93 -10.78 24.75 -10.63
N ASN A 94 -11.39 25.02 -9.48
CA ASN A 94 -10.72 25.03 -8.18
C ASN A 94 -11.13 23.86 -7.26
N HIS A 95 -11.83 22.84 -7.77
CA HIS A 95 -12.17 21.64 -7.00
C HIS A 95 -11.00 20.63 -6.96
N PRO A 96 -10.52 20.20 -5.78
CA PRO A 96 -9.48 19.17 -5.67
C PRO A 96 -10.05 17.78 -5.98
N ILE A 97 -9.45 17.09 -6.95
CA ILE A 97 -9.86 15.77 -7.44
C ILE A 97 -8.69 14.80 -7.28
N GLN A 98 -8.95 13.71 -6.55
CA GLN A 98 -8.00 12.62 -6.34
C GLN A 98 -8.51 11.29 -6.89
N PHE A 99 -9.83 11.09 -6.80
CA PHE A 99 -10.50 9.84 -7.14
C PHE A 99 -11.54 10.07 -8.22
N ILE A 100 -11.50 9.24 -9.26
CA ILE A 100 -12.40 9.36 -10.39
C ILE A 100 -13.22 8.09 -10.56
N CYS A 101 -14.42 8.26 -11.09
CA CYS A 101 -15.31 7.20 -11.53
C CYS A 101 -15.71 7.48 -12.98
N LEU A 102 -15.40 6.57 -13.88
CA LEU A 102 -15.80 6.65 -15.29
C LEU A 102 -16.53 5.37 -15.69
N ALA A 103 -17.26 5.41 -16.80
CA ALA A 103 -17.80 4.21 -17.41
C ALA A 103 -17.67 4.29 -18.92
N GLY A 104 -17.33 3.17 -19.55
CA GLY A 104 -17.09 3.09 -20.99
C GLY A 104 -16.76 1.68 -21.43
N TYR A 105 -16.53 1.53 -22.73
CA TYR A 105 -16.18 0.27 -23.37
C TYR A 105 -14.67 0.06 -23.38
N ILE A 106 -14.24 -1.16 -23.08
CA ILE A 106 -12.85 -1.58 -23.23
C ILE A 106 -12.57 -1.77 -24.73
N LEU A 107 -11.67 -0.97 -25.29
CA LEU A 107 -11.24 -1.05 -26.68
C LEU A 107 -10.04 -1.98 -26.85
N THR A 108 -9.05 -1.86 -25.97
CA THR A 108 -7.83 -2.69 -26.01
C THR A 108 -7.51 -3.24 -24.63
N ARG A 109 -6.81 -4.37 -24.62
CA ARG A 109 -6.24 -4.98 -23.42
C ARG A 109 -4.83 -5.44 -23.73
N ASP A 110 -3.86 -4.75 -23.14
CA ASP A 110 -2.45 -4.99 -23.33
C ASP A 110 -1.83 -5.56 -22.05
N GLU A 111 -1.30 -6.76 -22.15
CA GLU A 111 -0.74 -7.49 -21.01
C GLU A 111 0.78 -7.24 -20.93
N TYR A 112 1.24 -6.72 -19.79
CA TYR A 112 2.66 -6.56 -19.49
C TYR A 112 3.02 -7.37 -18.24
N GLU A 113 4.32 -7.56 -18.02
CA GLU A 113 4.84 -8.28 -16.85
C GLU A 113 4.25 -7.74 -15.54
N ARG A 114 4.37 -6.43 -15.30
CA ARG A 114 3.98 -5.79 -14.03
C ARG A 114 2.63 -5.07 -14.03
N ARG A 115 1.90 -5.10 -15.15
CA ARG A 115 0.60 -4.43 -15.28
C ARG A 115 -0.20 -4.97 -16.45
N THR A 116 -1.51 -4.82 -16.38
CA THR A 116 -2.39 -4.89 -17.55
C THR A 116 -2.87 -3.47 -17.85
N VAL A 117 -2.86 -3.07 -19.11
CA VAL A 117 -3.34 -1.76 -19.56
C VAL A 117 -4.60 -1.95 -20.39
N LEU A 118 -5.67 -1.28 -20.00
CA LEU A 118 -6.93 -1.26 -20.72
C LEU A 118 -7.10 0.11 -21.35
N THR A 119 -7.44 0.17 -22.63
CA THR A 119 -7.87 1.44 -23.26
C THR A 119 -9.38 1.50 -23.20
N VAL A 120 -9.93 2.58 -22.63
CA VAL A 120 -11.37 2.75 -22.44
C VAL A 120 -11.88 3.96 -23.20
N ASP A 121 -13.06 3.81 -23.80
CA ASP A 121 -13.79 4.88 -24.48
C ASP A 121 -15.19 5.05 -23.88
N ASP A 122 -15.54 6.28 -23.51
CA ASP A 122 -16.85 6.67 -22.99
C ASP A 122 -17.65 7.53 -23.98
N SER A 123 -17.18 7.60 -25.23
CA SER A 123 -17.74 8.40 -26.32
C SER A 123 -17.80 9.91 -26.04
N SER A 124 -17.04 10.42 -25.07
CA SER A 124 -16.91 11.87 -24.82
C SER A 124 -16.01 12.61 -25.81
N GLY A 125 -15.35 11.86 -26.71
CA GLY A 125 -14.39 12.39 -27.69
C GLY A 125 -12.93 12.18 -27.28
N SER A 126 -12.66 11.37 -26.25
CA SER A 126 -11.31 11.02 -25.82
C SER A 126 -11.29 9.62 -25.21
N ILE A 127 -10.14 8.94 -25.31
CA ILE A 127 -9.89 7.64 -24.71
C ILE A 127 -8.92 7.75 -23.53
N ILE A 128 -8.90 6.77 -22.64
CA ILE A 128 -7.99 6.77 -21.48
C ILE A 128 -7.37 5.39 -21.24
N GLU A 129 -6.11 5.40 -20.81
CA GLU A 129 -5.44 4.20 -20.33
C GLU A 129 -5.77 3.96 -18.85
N VAL A 130 -6.28 2.77 -18.57
CA VAL A 130 -6.59 2.27 -17.23
C VAL A 130 -5.59 1.17 -16.89
N ILE A 131 -4.83 1.38 -15.83
CA ILE A 131 -3.70 0.53 -15.43
C ILE A 131 -4.13 -0.37 -14.26
N CYS A 132 -4.15 -1.67 -14.50
CA CYS A 132 -4.24 -2.70 -13.47
C CYS A 132 -2.81 -3.08 -13.05
N LEU A 133 -2.44 -2.88 -11.79
CA LEU A 133 -1.10 -3.23 -11.32
C LEU A 133 -1.01 -4.73 -11.05
N LYS A 134 0.18 -5.30 -11.20
CA LYS A 134 0.47 -6.68 -10.81
C LYS A 134 1.53 -6.74 -9.71
N ALA A 135 1.42 -7.72 -8.83
CA ALA A 135 2.40 -8.02 -7.80
C ALA A 135 2.71 -9.52 -7.81
N PRO A 136 3.94 -9.93 -7.43
CA PRO A 136 4.28 -11.33 -7.21
C PRO A 136 3.29 -11.99 -6.25
N ILE A 137 2.82 -13.18 -6.60
CA ILE A 137 2.09 -14.03 -5.66
C ILE A 137 3.06 -14.36 -4.52
N LYS A 138 2.69 -13.96 -3.30
CA LYS A 138 3.36 -14.46 -2.10
C LYS A 138 2.65 -15.74 -1.73
N ASP A 139 3.31 -16.87 -1.90
CA ASP A 139 2.82 -18.16 -1.41
C ASP A 139 2.55 -18.03 0.08
N THR A 140 1.29 -17.86 0.43
CA THR A 140 0.82 -17.90 1.80
C THR A 140 0.37 -19.33 2.02
N THR A 141 1.33 -20.27 1.99
CA THR A 141 1.06 -21.67 2.28
C THR A 141 1.00 -21.86 3.79
N GLU A 142 -0.18 -21.59 4.36
CA GLU A 142 -0.58 -22.18 5.63
C GLU A 142 -0.78 -23.70 5.42
N THR A 143 0.26 -24.44 5.78
CA THR A 143 0.27 -25.80 6.35
C THR A 143 -0.81 -26.81 5.90
N THR A 144 -0.41 -27.80 5.09
CA THR A 144 -0.71 -29.23 5.36
C THR A 144 0.36 -30.15 4.75
N ASN A 145 1.14 -30.79 5.64
CA ASN A 145 1.87 -32.07 5.54
C ASN A 145 2.87 -32.35 4.39
N PRO A 146 4.14 -32.75 4.71
CA PRO A 146 5.07 -33.31 3.74
C PRO A 146 5.00 -34.84 3.74
N ALA A 147 4.74 -35.45 2.58
CA ALA A 147 5.14 -36.82 2.30
C ALA A 147 5.45 -36.98 0.80
N SER A 148 6.75 -37.11 0.50
CA SER A 148 7.41 -37.97 -0.52
C SER A 148 6.77 -38.08 -1.93
N THR A 149 7.43 -37.96 -3.08
CA THR A 149 8.80 -38.26 -3.49
C THR A 149 8.99 -37.76 -4.93
N ALA A 150 10.25 -37.61 -5.32
CA ALA A 150 10.80 -37.75 -6.67
C ALA A 150 10.84 -36.50 -7.57
N ALA A 151 12.07 -36.00 -7.69
CA ALA A 151 12.51 -34.96 -8.58
C ALA A 151 12.36 -35.36 -10.06
N THR A 152 11.88 -34.41 -10.86
CA THR A 152 12.35 -34.25 -12.24
C THR A 152 12.73 -32.78 -12.40
N ALA A 153 14.04 -32.52 -12.42
CA ALA A 153 14.59 -31.21 -12.67
C ALA A 153 14.41 -30.87 -14.16
N THR A 154 13.46 -29.99 -14.47
CA THR A 154 13.50 -29.17 -15.67
C THR A 154 13.60 -27.72 -15.22
N ALA A 155 14.78 -27.15 -15.42
CA ALA A 155 15.07 -25.75 -15.18
C ALA A 155 14.37 -24.89 -16.24
N ALA A 156 13.06 -24.69 -16.08
CA ALA A 156 12.38 -23.53 -16.61
C ALA A 156 12.57 -22.41 -15.58
N ALA A 157 13.14 -21.28 -15.99
CA ALA A 157 13.21 -20.08 -15.16
C ALA A 157 11.81 -19.83 -14.58
N ALA A 158 11.66 -20.00 -13.26
CA ALA A 158 10.39 -19.87 -12.58
C ALA A 158 9.88 -18.44 -12.78
N ALA A 159 9.03 -18.24 -13.79
CA ALA A 159 8.32 -17.00 -13.98
C ALA A 159 7.49 -16.82 -12.72
N THR A 160 7.89 -15.85 -11.89
CA THR A 160 7.17 -15.54 -10.66
C THR A 160 5.76 -15.15 -11.06
N GLU A 161 4.78 -16.01 -10.75
CA GLU A 161 3.40 -15.74 -11.09
C GLU A 161 2.99 -14.40 -10.47
N MET A 162 2.41 -13.53 -11.30
CA MET A 162 1.99 -12.21 -10.87
C MET A 162 0.46 -12.15 -10.83
N THR A 163 -0.08 -11.65 -9.73
CA THR A 163 -1.51 -11.42 -9.54
C THR A 163 -1.84 -9.93 -9.64
N ASN A 164 -3.02 -9.61 -10.17
CA ASN A 164 -3.47 -8.23 -10.26
C ASN A 164 -3.83 -7.71 -8.86
N VAL A 165 -3.42 -6.48 -8.55
CA VAL A 165 -3.64 -5.84 -7.25
C VAL A 165 -4.11 -4.40 -7.39
N THR A 166 -4.89 -3.96 -6.40
CA THR A 166 -5.28 -2.55 -6.22
C THR A 166 -4.09 -1.67 -5.87
N SER A 167 -4.11 -0.40 -6.26
CA SER A 167 -2.97 0.52 -6.04
C SER A 167 -2.78 0.87 -4.55
N THR A 168 -3.89 1.21 -3.88
CA THR A 168 -3.88 1.71 -2.50
C THR A 168 -3.66 0.60 -1.47
N ALA A 169 -4.45 -0.47 -1.55
CA ALA A 169 -4.42 -1.54 -0.55
C ALA A 169 -3.47 -2.69 -0.91
N ARG A 170 -2.99 -2.77 -2.17
CA ARG A 170 -2.28 -3.93 -2.70
C ARG A 170 -3.05 -5.24 -2.51
N ALA A 171 -4.37 -5.15 -2.40
CA ALA A 171 -5.26 -6.29 -2.31
C ALA A 171 -5.46 -6.91 -3.70
N PRO A 172 -5.53 -8.25 -3.81
CA PRO A 172 -5.82 -8.93 -5.07
C PRO A 172 -7.12 -8.45 -5.70
N ILE A 173 -7.14 -8.31 -7.03
CA ILE A 173 -8.31 -7.95 -7.81
C ILE A 173 -8.42 -8.87 -9.02
N ASP A 174 -9.53 -9.57 -9.15
CA ASP A 174 -9.78 -10.37 -10.35
C ASP A 174 -10.25 -9.44 -11.49
N ILE A 175 -9.53 -9.46 -12.61
CA ILE A 175 -9.85 -8.68 -13.82
C ILE A 175 -10.22 -9.58 -15.01
N SER A 176 -10.56 -10.85 -14.75
CA SER A 176 -10.96 -11.83 -15.76
C SER A 176 -12.11 -11.34 -16.64
N THR A 177 -13.07 -10.61 -16.06
CA THR A 177 -14.24 -10.07 -16.76
C THR A 177 -13.95 -8.81 -17.57
N LEU A 178 -12.77 -8.19 -17.42
CA LEU A 178 -12.39 -6.98 -18.15
C LEU A 178 -11.84 -7.37 -19.53
N GLN A 179 -12.75 -7.74 -20.44
CA GLN A 179 -12.43 -8.13 -21.81
C GLN A 179 -12.80 -7.01 -22.79
N ILE A 180 -12.17 -7.03 -23.97
CA ILE A 180 -12.47 -6.11 -25.07
C ILE A 180 -13.98 -6.20 -25.41
N GLY A 181 -14.60 -5.04 -25.66
CA GLY A 181 -16.03 -4.91 -25.93
C GLY A 181 -16.92 -4.89 -24.69
N THR A 182 -16.37 -5.10 -23.49
CA THR A 182 -17.15 -5.04 -22.25
C THR A 182 -17.35 -3.59 -21.81
N CYS A 183 -18.60 -3.21 -21.53
CA CYS A 183 -18.91 -1.96 -20.87
C CYS A 183 -18.70 -2.08 -19.36
N VAL A 184 -17.95 -1.15 -18.77
CA VAL A 184 -17.50 -1.24 -17.39
C VAL A 184 -17.56 0.11 -16.70
N LYS A 185 -17.96 0.11 -15.43
CA LYS A 185 -17.78 1.23 -14.51
C LYS A 185 -16.49 1.02 -13.74
N LEU A 186 -15.60 1.99 -13.81
CA LEU A 186 -14.24 1.94 -13.25
C LEU A 186 -14.06 3.04 -12.22
N LYS A 187 -13.41 2.70 -11.11
CA LYS A 187 -12.98 3.62 -10.07
C LYS A 187 -11.48 3.51 -9.91
N GLY A 188 -10.80 4.65 -9.90
CA GLY A 188 -9.35 4.66 -9.78
C GLY A 188 -8.76 5.98 -9.34
N THR A 189 -7.47 5.95 -9.07
CA THR A 189 -6.65 7.13 -8.77
C THR A 189 -5.99 7.64 -10.03
N LEU A 190 -5.82 8.96 -10.14
CA LEU A 190 -5.16 9.58 -11.29
C LEU A 190 -3.64 9.42 -11.22
N SER A 191 -3.03 9.22 -12.37
CA SER A 191 -1.57 9.26 -12.56
C SER A 191 -1.26 9.90 -13.91
N PRO A 192 -0.33 10.87 -13.98
CA PRO A 192 0.00 11.51 -15.24
C PRO A 192 1.02 10.65 -16.00
N LYS A 193 0.96 10.68 -17.34
CA LYS A 193 1.91 10.00 -18.21
C LYS A 193 3.06 10.95 -18.53
N PHE A 194 4.20 10.77 -17.87
CA PHE A 194 5.38 11.66 -17.97
C PHE A 194 6.21 11.50 -19.25
N LYS A 195 5.62 11.10 -20.39
CA LYS A 195 6.39 10.76 -21.61
C LYS A 195 6.32 11.82 -22.72
N THR A 196 5.48 12.84 -22.58
CA THR A 196 5.19 13.81 -23.65
C THR A 196 5.18 15.24 -23.11
N SER A 197 5.39 16.22 -24.00
CA SER A 197 5.34 17.66 -23.68
C SER A 197 3.99 18.09 -23.09
N THR A 198 2.92 17.37 -23.40
CA THR A 198 1.62 17.48 -22.72
C THR A 198 1.36 16.18 -21.95
N PRO A 199 1.25 16.19 -20.61
CA PRO A 199 1.00 14.98 -19.85
C PRO A 199 -0.45 14.51 -20.05
N THR A 200 -0.63 13.34 -20.65
CA THR A 200 -1.96 12.69 -20.70
C THR A 200 -2.24 11.98 -19.39
N MET A 201 -3.51 11.96 -18.98
CA MET A 201 -3.90 11.29 -17.73
C MET A 201 -4.12 9.80 -17.94
N THR A 202 -3.76 9.03 -16.92
CA THR A 202 -4.05 7.60 -16.80
C THR A 202 -4.76 7.34 -15.49
N VAL A 203 -5.51 6.25 -15.43
CA VAL A 203 -6.27 5.85 -14.23
C VAL A 203 -5.67 4.56 -13.70
N ILE A 204 -5.22 4.55 -12.45
CA ILE A 204 -4.81 3.31 -11.79
C ILE A 204 -6.04 2.70 -11.14
N LEU A 205 -6.37 1.46 -11.54
CA LEU A 205 -7.59 0.79 -11.14
C LEU A 205 -7.60 0.48 -9.64
N GLU A 206 -8.71 0.82 -8.99
CA GLU A 206 -8.99 0.46 -7.59
C GLU A 206 -10.19 -0.48 -7.49
N ARG A 207 -11.26 -0.23 -8.24
CA ARG A 207 -12.48 -1.06 -8.25
C ARG A 207 -13.19 -0.98 -9.60
N PHE A 208 -13.95 -2.00 -9.95
CA PHE A 208 -14.79 -1.96 -11.15
C PHE A 208 -16.10 -2.74 -10.98
N TRP A 209 -17.03 -2.48 -11.88
CA TRP A 209 -18.29 -3.21 -12.02
C TRP A 209 -18.62 -3.35 -13.51
N PRO A 210 -18.82 -4.58 -14.03
CA PRO A 210 -19.37 -4.77 -15.36
C PRO A 210 -20.76 -4.13 -15.47
N LEU A 211 -21.03 -3.43 -16.57
CA LEU A 211 -22.32 -2.87 -16.88
C LEU A 211 -22.93 -3.71 -18.01
N ALA A 212 -23.58 -4.80 -17.64
CA ALA A 212 -24.13 -5.75 -18.62
C ALA A 212 -25.36 -5.22 -19.36
N GLU A 213 -26.06 -4.24 -18.78
CA GLU A 213 -27.31 -3.69 -19.31
C GLU A 213 -27.17 -2.22 -19.66
N THR A 214 -27.75 -1.81 -20.79
CA THR A 214 -27.83 -0.40 -21.23
C THR A 214 -28.49 0.50 -20.18
N ASN A 215 -29.44 -0.02 -19.39
CA ASN A 215 -30.06 0.73 -18.30
C ASN A 215 -29.05 1.20 -17.24
N LEU A 216 -28.04 0.37 -16.95
CA LEU A 216 -26.99 0.71 -15.99
C LEU A 216 -26.03 1.78 -16.56
N GLU A 217 -25.76 1.72 -17.86
CA GLU A 217 -24.98 2.75 -18.58
C GLU A 217 -25.69 4.10 -18.53
N ILE A 218 -26.97 4.13 -18.93
CA ILE A 218 -27.80 5.35 -18.92
C ILE A 218 -27.89 5.91 -17.50
N LYS A 219 -28.08 5.05 -16.49
CA LYS A 219 -28.09 5.47 -15.09
C LYS A 219 -26.77 6.14 -14.70
N PHE A 220 -25.63 5.56 -15.08
CA PHE A 220 -24.33 6.15 -14.81
C PHE A 220 -24.16 7.50 -15.50
N TRP A 221 -24.54 7.63 -16.77
CA TRP A 221 -24.48 8.90 -17.50
C TRP A 221 -25.34 9.97 -16.86
N ASN A 222 -26.55 9.63 -16.42
CA ASN A 222 -27.41 10.57 -15.68
C ASN A 222 -26.77 11.03 -14.37
N GLU A 223 -26.17 10.11 -13.60
CA GLU A 223 -25.44 10.45 -12.37
C GLU A 223 -24.22 11.34 -12.65
N ARG A 224 -23.47 11.06 -13.74
CA ARG A 224 -22.32 11.85 -14.18
C ARG A 224 -22.76 13.27 -14.58
N SER A 225 -23.79 13.40 -15.42
CA SER A 225 -24.28 14.69 -15.90
C SER A 225 -24.81 15.55 -14.76
N ARG A 226 -25.55 14.96 -13.81
CA ARG A 226 -25.97 15.69 -12.59
C ARG A 226 -24.77 16.15 -11.77
N PHE A 227 -23.78 15.28 -11.56
CA PHE A 227 -22.58 15.66 -10.79
C PHE A 227 -21.80 16.79 -11.46
N LEU A 228 -21.66 16.75 -12.80
CA LEU A 228 -21.05 17.83 -13.57
C LEU A 228 -21.79 19.15 -13.32
N MET A 229 -23.10 19.17 -13.58
CA MET A 229 -23.91 20.39 -13.49
C MET A 229 -24.03 20.94 -12.06
N ASP A 230 -24.24 20.06 -11.08
CA ASP A 230 -24.53 20.45 -9.70
C ASP A 230 -23.28 20.85 -8.93
N VAL A 231 -22.13 20.22 -9.25
CA VAL A 231 -20.87 20.36 -8.50
C VAL A 231 -19.75 20.96 -9.35
N LEU A 232 -19.31 20.27 -10.40
CA LEU A 232 -18.07 20.62 -11.10
C LEU A 232 -18.19 21.91 -11.94
N SER A 233 -19.36 22.18 -12.49
CA SER A 233 -19.63 23.40 -13.26
C SER A 233 -19.63 24.67 -12.39
N LYS A 234 -19.81 24.55 -11.08
CA LYS A 234 -19.84 25.68 -10.13
C LYS A 234 -18.49 25.81 -9.43
N PRO A 235 -17.89 27.00 -9.33
CA PRO A 235 -16.67 27.17 -8.54
C PRO A 235 -16.87 26.81 -7.07
N TRP A 236 -15.88 26.16 -6.47
CA TRP A 236 -15.88 25.88 -5.04
C TRP A 236 -15.59 27.17 -4.26
N ARG A 237 -16.45 27.52 -3.29
CA ARG A 237 -16.27 28.70 -2.46
C ARG A 237 -16.41 28.32 -0.99
N LEU A 238 -15.53 28.86 -0.15
CA LEU A 238 -15.60 28.79 1.30
C LEU A 238 -15.62 30.21 1.85
N SER A 239 -16.42 30.43 2.88
CA SER A 239 -16.41 31.66 3.67
C SER A 239 -15.16 31.74 4.55
N ALA A 240 -14.78 32.94 4.96
CA ALA A 240 -13.64 33.14 5.86
C ALA A 240 -13.82 32.39 7.20
N ASP A 241 -15.05 32.35 7.71
CA ASP A 241 -15.39 31.63 8.95
C ASP A 241 -15.22 30.12 8.80
N GLU A 242 -15.65 29.54 7.67
CA GLU A 242 -15.45 28.11 7.36
C GLU A 242 -13.96 27.78 7.25
N ILE A 243 -13.16 28.63 6.61
CA ILE A 243 -11.72 28.43 6.47
C ILE A 243 -11.05 28.42 7.85
N GLU A 244 -11.40 29.36 8.71
CA GLU A 244 -10.82 29.46 10.05
C GLU A 244 -11.24 28.28 10.95
N GLU A 245 -12.48 27.81 10.84
CA GLU A 245 -12.94 26.62 11.54
C GLU A 245 -12.18 25.36 11.06
N LEU A 246 -12.02 25.18 9.74
CA LEU A 246 -11.23 24.08 9.17
C LEU A 246 -9.77 24.12 9.62
N ARG A 247 -9.19 25.32 9.73
CA ARG A 247 -7.83 25.51 10.24
C ARG A 247 -7.71 25.06 11.70
N LYS A 248 -8.65 25.48 12.58
CA LYS A 248 -8.67 25.06 13.99
C LYS A 248 -8.84 23.55 14.12
N GLN A 249 -9.72 22.96 13.32
CA GLN A 249 -9.92 21.51 13.29
C GLN A 249 -8.65 20.78 12.87
N ALA A 250 -7.99 21.23 11.81
CA ALA A 250 -6.73 20.65 11.33
C ALA A 250 -5.63 20.69 12.40
N GLN A 251 -5.43 21.83 13.06
CA GLN A 251 -4.47 21.97 14.16
C GLN A 251 -4.81 21.06 15.35
N SER A 252 -6.10 20.94 15.70
CA SER A 252 -6.51 20.03 16.77
C SER A 252 -6.25 18.57 16.41
N GLN A 253 -6.50 18.16 15.17
CA GLN A 253 -6.24 16.79 14.71
C GLN A 253 -4.74 16.49 14.70
N GLU A 254 -3.91 17.43 14.24
CA GLU A 254 -2.46 17.28 14.27
C GLU A 254 -1.93 17.07 15.70
N ARG A 255 -2.38 17.89 16.66
CA ARG A 255 -2.02 17.73 18.08
C ARG A 255 -2.43 16.37 18.63
N LYS A 256 -3.61 15.85 18.25
CA LYS A 256 -4.06 14.50 18.64
C LYS A 256 -3.15 13.42 18.05
N VAL A 257 -2.83 13.50 16.76
CA VAL A 257 -1.96 12.53 16.07
C VAL A 257 -0.56 12.50 16.70
N ILE A 258 0.02 13.66 17.01
CA ILE A 258 1.33 13.76 17.68
C ILE A 258 1.28 13.07 19.05
N ARG A 259 0.25 13.37 19.85
CA ARG A 259 0.04 12.77 21.18
C ARG A 259 -0.12 11.25 21.11
N ASP A 260 -0.90 10.75 20.16
CA ASP A 260 -1.11 9.31 19.99
C ASP A 260 0.14 8.60 19.50
N ARG A 261 0.93 9.24 18.64
CA ARG A 261 2.25 8.73 18.23
C ARG A 261 3.21 8.62 19.41
N GLN A 262 3.28 9.65 20.25
CA GLN A 262 4.09 9.63 21.48
C GLN A 262 3.66 8.51 22.42
N ARG A 263 2.35 8.37 22.66
CA ARG A 263 1.78 7.27 23.47
C ARG A 263 2.12 5.89 22.91
N LYS A 264 2.07 5.72 21.58
CA LYS A 264 2.42 4.46 20.93
C LYS A 264 3.91 4.14 21.07
N GLN A 265 4.79 5.14 20.89
CA GLN A 265 6.23 4.97 21.07
C GLN A 265 6.58 4.63 22.52
N GLU A 266 5.94 5.28 23.49
CA GLU A 266 6.16 4.97 24.91
C GLU A 266 5.71 3.55 25.26
N ARG A 267 4.54 3.12 24.76
CA ARG A 267 4.06 1.74 24.91
C ARG A 267 5.04 0.73 24.30
N GLN A 268 5.57 1.01 23.10
CA GLN A 268 6.57 0.15 22.44
C GLN A 268 7.85 0.03 23.26
N LYS A 269 8.39 1.15 23.79
CA LYS A 269 9.56 1.11 24.67
C LYS A 269 9.31 0.27 25.93
N ARG A 270 8.16 0.44 26.58
CA ARG A 270 7.78 -0.35 27.77
C ARG A 270 7.66 -1.85 27.46
N VAL A 271 7.17 -2.21 26.28
CA VAL A 271 7.11 -3.61 25.83
C VAL A 271 8.52 -4.16 25.59
N GLN A 272 9.35 -3.43 24.85
CA GLN A 272 10.74 -3.81 24.58
C GLN A 272 11.55 -4.00 25.87
N GLU A 273 11.43 -3.08 26.83
CA GLU A 273 12.09 -3.21 28.14
C GLU A 273 11.64 -4.46 28.92
N ARG A 274 10.35 -4.82 28.82
CA ARG A 274 9.82 -6.04 29.44
C ARG A 274 10.37 -7.29 28.75
N GLU A 275 10.40 -7.30 27.42
CA GLU A 275 10.95 -8.38 26.62
C GLU A 275 12.44 -8.57 26.89
N GLU A 276 13.23 -7.50 26.99
CA GLU A 276 14.65 -7.58 27.35
C GLU A 276 14.87 -8.11 28.77
N LYS A 277 14.05 -7.68 29.75
CA LYS A 277 14.11 -8.22 31.11
C LYS A 277 13.75 -9.71 31.11
N TYR A 278 12.76 -10.11 30.32
CA TYR A 278 12.35 -11.50 30.18
C TYR A 278 13.44 -12.34 29.49
N HIS A 279 14.03 -11.85 28.41
CA HIS A 279 15.13 -12.49 27.69
C HIS A 279 16.36 -12.67 28.58
N ARG A 280 16.73 -11.65 29.36
CA ARG A 280 17.81 -11.75 30.37
C ARG A 280 17.53 -12.82 31.42
N ARG A 281 16.28 -12.99 31.85
CA ARG A 281 15.90 -14.04 32.82
C ARG A 281 16.01 -15.43 32.19
N ILE A 282 15.56 -15.60 30.94
CA ILE A 282 15.69 -16.86 30.20
C ILE A 282 17.16 -17.23 30.04
N MET A 283 18.00 -16.30 29.55
CA MET A 283 19.43 -16.56 29.33
C MET A 283 20.14 -16.99 30.61
N ARG A 284 19.88 -16.32 31.75
CA ARG A 284 20.45 -16.74 33.04
C ARG A 284 20.01 -18.13 33.47
N ARG A 285 18.74 -18.50 33.23
CA ARG A 285 18.25 -19.84 33.56
C ARG A 285 18.91 -20.89 32.66
N TRP A 286 19.02 -20.61 31.36
CA TRP A 286 19.69 -21.49 30.40
C TRP A 286 21.17 -21.67 30.72
N GLU A 287 21.90 -20.61 31.04
CA GLU A 287 23.33 -20.69 31.42
C GLU A 287 23.54 -21.54 32.69
N ALA A 288 22.64 -21.44 33.67
CA ALA A 288 22.70 -22.27 34.87
C ALA A 288 22.44 -23.75 34.56
N GLU A 289 21.43 -24.03 33.73
CA GLU A 289 21.11 -25.38 33.26
C GLU A 289 22.24 -25.97 32.41
N GLU A 290 22.90 -25.17 31.58
CA GLU A 290 24.03 -25.60 30.75
C GLU A 290 25.25 -25.97 31.61
N LYS A 291 25.52 -25.21 32.67
CA LYS A 291 26.57 -25.56 33.65
C LYS A 291 26.28 -26.88 34.35
N VAL A 292 25.02 -27.13 34.71
CA VAL A 292 24.60 -28.41 35.30
C VAL A 292 24.81 -29.54 34.30
N ARG A 293 24.36 -29.36 33.05
CA ARG A 293 24.54 -30.33 31.97
C ARG A 293 26.02 -30.66 31.72
N LYS A 294 26.90 -29.66 31.67
CA LYS A 294 28.35 -29.88 31.53
C LYS A 294 28.96 -30.63 32.72
N ALA A 295 28.53 -30.32 33.95
CA ALA A 295 29.00 -31.02 35.13
C ALA A 295 28.54 -32.49 35.14
N GLU A 296 27.31 -32.76 34.67
CA GLU A 296 26.80 -34.11 34.49
C GLU A 296 27.53 -34.86 33.37
N GLU A 297 27.79 -34.22 32.22
CA GLU A 297 28.59 -34.80 31.13
C GLU A 297 30.01 -35.15 31.60
N GLU A 298 30.67 -34.28 32.37
CA GLU A 298 31.97 -34.58 32.98
C GLU A 298 31.88 -35.71 34.02
N ARG A 299 30.82 -35.76 34.83
CA ARG A 299 30.60 -36.86 35.78
C ARG A 299 30.44 -38.19 35.05
N VAL A 300 29.60 -38.24 34.02
CA VAL A 300 29.40 -39.42 33.16
C VAL A 300 30.70 -39.81 32.47
N ARG A 301 31.49 -38.85 31.98
CA ARG A 301 32.80 -39.12 31.36
C ARG A 301 33.78 -39.74 32.35
N LEU A 302 33.83 -39.24 33.58
CA LEU A 302 34.68 -39.77 34.65
C LEU A 302 34.23 -41.17 35.08
N ASP A 303 32.92 -41.39 35.23
CA ASP A 303 32.36 -42.69 35.58
C ASP A 303 32.57 -43.72 34.47
N ASN A 304 32.44 -43.33 33.20
CA ASN A 304 32.80 -44.16 32.05
C ASN A 304 34.29 -44.54 32.06
N LYS A 305 35.20 -43.59 32.30
CA LYS A 305 36.63 -43.90 32.45
C LYS A 305 36.93 -44.84 33.62
N ARG A 306 36.20 -44.71 34.74
CA ARG A 306 36.32 -45.62 35.89
C ARG A 306 35.84 -47.02 35.53
N LEU A 307 34.71 -47.12 34.83
CA LEU A 307 34.17 -48.37 34.33
C LEU A 307 35.14 -49.05 33.35
N GLU A 308 35.73 -48.31 32.42
CA GLU A 308 36.74 -48.82 31.49
C GLU A 308 37.97 -49.36 32.23
N LYS A 309 38.48 -48.65 33.24
CA LYS A 309 39.59 -49.13 34.08
C LYS A 309 39.23 -50.40 34.85
N TRP A 310 38.03 -50.46 35.42
CA TRP A 310 37.55 -51.65 36.13
C TRP A 310 37.39 -52.85 35.19
N LEU A 311 36.84 -52.64 33.99
CA LEU A 311 36.75 -53.65 32.95
C LEU A 311 38.13 -54.10 32.46
N ALA A 312 39.12 -53.21 32.38
CA ALA A 312 40.50 -53.53 32.04
C ALA A 312 41.18 -54.40 33.12
N LEU A 313 41.01 -54.07 34.41
CA LEU A 313 41.49 -54.90 35.53
C LEU A 313 40.87 -56.30 35.52
N LYS A 314 39.58 -56.40 35.16
CA LYS A 314 38.89 -57.70 35.03
C LYS A 314 39.30 -58.51 33.80
N ARG A 315 39.93 -57.86 32.83
CA ARG A 315 40.46 -58.48 31.60
C ARG A 315 41.92 -58.91 31.73
N GLU A 316 42.60 -58.60 32.84
CA GLU A 316 43.91 -59.20 33.10
C GLU A 316 43.74 -60.71 33.31
N PRO A 317 44.34 -61.56 32.46
CA PRO A 317 44.27 -63.00 32.65
C PRO A 317 45.06 -63.36 33.89
N THR A 318 44.46 -64.16 34.76
CA THR A 318 45.11 -64.93 35.81
C THR A 318 46.27 -65.72 35.17
N LYS A 319 47.49 -65.19 35.21
CA LYS A 319 48.69 -65.99 35.02
C LYS A 319 48.91 -66.76 36.32
N GLN A 320 48.27 -67.92 36.41
CA GLN A 320 48.67 -68.98 37.34
C GLN A 320 49.64 -69.91 36.59
N SER A 321 50.78 -70.14 37.26
CA SER A 321 51.79 -71.22 37.18
C SER A 321 52.20 -71.79 35.84
#